data_AF-A0A5J9WF99-F1
#
_entry.id   AF-A0A5J9WF99-F1
#
_cell.length_a   1.000
_cell.length_b   1.000
_cell.length_c   1.000
_cell.angle_alpha   90.00
_cell.angle_beta   90.00
_cell.angle_gamma   90.00
#
_symmetry.space_group_name_H-M   'P 1'
#
loop_
_entity.id
_entity.type
_entity.pdbx_description
1 polymer ?
#
loop_
_entity_poly.entity_id
_entity_poly.type
_entity_poly.pdbx_seq_one_letter_code
_entity_poly.pdbx_strand_id
1 'polypeptide(L)'
;MRPLSELAEGLGMRYVFAESWAPEYGNAVLSRWPIKRWRVHRIADQSDFRNVLRVTVEVPGAGEVNFHCTHLDHLDESLRMKQVNSILRSADGHHILAGGLNALDSTDYSADRWADIVKYYTEIGKPTPKAEVMRYLKAKRYVDAKDFAGECEAVVVVAKGQDVQGTCKYGTRVDYILASPSCPYNFVPGSYSVVSSKGTSDHHIVKVDITIGGAGTAPQSRIQRVVRMSNGSTKGIWAAR
;
A
#
# COMPACT_ATOMS: atom_id res chain seq x y z
N MET A 1 -24.50 -4.58 -3.59
CA MET A 1 -24.82 -3.29 -2.96
C MET A 1 -24.74 -2.17 -4.00
N ARG A 2 -25.70 -1.23 -4.03
CA ARG A 2 -25.83 -0.20 -5.08
C ARG A 2 -24.59 0.69 -5.25
N PRO A 3 -23.96 1.24 -4.17
CA PRO A 3 -22.81 2.12 -4.34
C PRO A 3 -21.60 1.46 -5.01
N LEU A 4 -21.30 0.20 -4.67
CA LEU A 4 -20.20 -0.55 -5.25
C LEU A 4 -20.43 -0.84 -6.74
N SER A 5 -21.66 -1.21 -7.13
CA SER A 5 -21.97 -1.44 -8.54
C SER A 5 -21.90 -0.17 -9.37
N GLU A 6 -22.39 0.95 -8.87
CA GLU A 6 -22.32 2.25 -9.56
C GLU A 6 -20.86 2.72 -9.73
N LEU A 7 -20.02 2.54 -8.70
CA LEU A 7 -18.59 2.82 -8.79
C LEU A 7 -17.91 1.95 -9.86
N ALA A 8 -18.19 0.65 -9.85
CA ALA A 8 -17.62 -0.27 -10.82
C ALA A 8 -18.05 0.06 -12.26
N GLU A 9 -19.33 0.39 -12.47
CA GLU A 9 -19.87 0.83 -13.76
C GLU A 9 -19.21 2.13 -14.22
N GLY A 10 -19.14 3.15 -13.36
CA GLY A 10 -18.53 4.44 -13.68
C GLY A 10 -17.04 4.35 -14.00
N LEU A 11 -16.33 3.36 -13.46
CA LEU A 11 -14.91 3.08 -13.75
C LEU A 11 -14.70 2.13 -14.95
N GLY A 12 -15.78 1.55 -15.49
CA GLY A 12 -15.70 0.50 -16.51
C GLY A 12 -14.97 -0.76 -16.02
N MET A 13 -15.18 -1.13 -14.75
CA MET A 13 -14.49 -2.23 -14.09
C MET A 13 -15.45 -3.35 -13.69
N ARG A 14 -14.94 -4.57 -13.62
CA ARG A 14 -15.61 -5.68 -12.95
C ARG A 14 -15.17 -5.75 -11.51
N TYR A 15 -15.99 -6.32 -10.64
CA TYR A 15 -15.65 -6.45 -9.24
C TYR A 15 -16.03 -7.81 -8.65
N VAL A 16 -15.34 -8.15 -7.57
CA VAL A 16 -15.73 -9.21 -6.63
C VAL A 16 -15.84 -8.60 -5.25
N PHE A 17 -16.80 -9.08 -4.46
CA PHE A 17 -17.14 -8.55 -3.15
C PHE A 17 -17.34 -9.69 -2.15
N ALA A 18 -16.93 -9.46 -0.91
CA ALA A 18 -17.18 -10.36 0.20
C ALA A 18 -17.53 -9.57 1.46
N GLU A 19 -18.69 -9.88 2.05
CA GLU A 19 -19.10 -9.29 3.32
C GLU A 19 -18.07 -9.58 4.41
N SER A 20 -17.74 -8.56 5.19
CA SER A 20 -16.69 -8.55 6.21
C SER A 20 -17.10 -7.54 7.27
N TRP A 21 -16.72 -7.75 8.53
CA TRP A 21 -17.02 -6.86 9.67
C TRP A 21 -18.52 -6.74 10.04
N ALA A 22 -19.42 -6.48 9.10
CA ALA A 22 -20.86 -6.39 9.30
C ALA A 22 -21.63 -6.73 8.00
N PRO A 23 -22.92 -7.11 8.06
CA PRO A 23 -23.75 -7.32 6.87
C PRO A 23 -23.72 -6.11 5.94
N GLU A 24 -23.64 -6.33 4.62
CA GLU A 24 -23.49 -5.31 3.58
C GLU A 24 -22.19 -4.48 3.58
N TYR A 25 -21.35 -4.59 4.61
CA TYR A 25 -20.00 -4.04 4.64
C TYR A 25 -19.01 -5.12 4.25
N GLY A 26 -17.90 -4.77 3.58
CA GLY A 26 -17.02 -5.83 3.08
C GLY A 26 -15.78 -5.36 2.36
N ASN A 27 -15.03 -6.36 1.90
CA ASN A 27 -13.87 -6.19 1.04
C ASN A 27 -14.33 -6.27 -0.42
N ALA A 28 -13.82 -5.38 -1.27
CA ALA A 28 -14.07 -5.41 -2.71
C ALA A 28 -12.76 -5.27 -3.49
N VAL A 29 -12.66 -5.97 -4.61
CA VAL A 29 -11.57 -5.76 -5.59
C VAL A 29 -12.22 -5.44 -6.93
N LEU A 30 -11.92 -4.25 -7.45
CA LEU A 30 -12.33 -3.80 -8.77
C LEU A 30 -11.16 -3.93 -9.74
N SER A 31 -11.42 -4.37 -10.96
CA SER A 31 -10.40 -4.53 -12.00
C SER A 31 -10.96 -4.21 -13.37
N ARG A 32 -10.19 -3.44 -14.15
CA ARG A 32 -10.44 -3.24 -15.59
C ARG A 32 -10.13 -4.50 -16.40
N TRP A 33 -9.20 -5.34 -15.91
CA TRP A 33 -8.80 -6.60 -16.55
C TRP A 33 -9.54 -7.81 -15.96
N PRO A 34 -9.53 -8.98 -16.65
CA PRO A 34 -10.24 -10.17 -16.18
C PRO A 34 -9.84 -10.63 -14.78
N ILE A 35 -10.84 -10.79 -13.90
CA ILE A 35 -10.70 -11.50 -12.64
C ILE A 35 -10.84 -12.98 -12.95
N LYS A 36 -9.74 -13.75 -12.85
CA LYS A 36 -9.67 -15.16 -13.24
C LYS A 36 -10.18 -16.08 -12.14
N ARG A 37 -9.81 -15.76 -10.89
CA ARG A 37 -10.10 -16.56 -9.70
C ARG A 37 -10.30 -15.62 -8.53
N TRP A 38 -11.17 -16.00 -7.61
CA TRP A 38 -11.28 -15.33 -6.32
C TRP A 38 -11.71 -16.32 -5.24
N ARG A 39 -11.33 -16.05 -4.00
CA ARG A 39 -11.68 -16.84 -2.82
C ARG A 39 -11.77 -15.94 -1.60
N VAL A 40 -12.77 -16.20 -0.76
CA VAL A 40 -12.90 -15.58 0.56
C VAL A 40 -12.29 -16.53 1.58
N HIS A 41 -11.36 -16.02 2.39
CA HIS A 41 -10.79 -16.77 3.51
C HIS A 41 -11.09 -16.05 4.81
N ARG A 42 -11.78 -16.72 5.74
CA ARG A 42 -12.10 -16.17 7.05
C ARG A 42 -10.83 -16.04 7.88
N ILE A 43 -10.63 -14.87 8.50
CA ILE A 43 -9.40 -14.57 9.28
C ILE A 43 -9.67 -14.38 10.77
N ALA A 44 -10.93 -14.34 11.18
CA ALA A 44 -11.34 -14.25 12.57
C ALA A 44 -12.09 -15.51 13.04
N ASP A 45 -12.38 -15.59 14.34
CA ASP A 45 -13.15 -16.68 14.93
C ASP A 45 -14.66 -16.59 14.58
N GLN A 46 -15.50 -17.47 15.14
CA GLN A 46 -16.93 -17.52 14.81
C GLN A 46 -17.71 -16.24 15.12
N SER A 47 -17.22 -15.39 16.02
CA SER A 47 -17.88 -14.15 16.45
C SER A 47 -17.56 -12.93 15.57
N ASP A 48 -16.52 -13.03 14.73
CA ASP A 48 -16.10 -11.97 13.81
C ASP A 48 -16.08 -12.50 12.36
N PHE A 49 -16.75 -11.78 11.47
CA PHE A 49 -16.94 -12.17 10.06
C PHE A 49 -15.82 -11.65 9.15
N ARG A 50 -14.77 -11.05 9.72
CA ARG A 50 -13.65 -10.55 8.95
C ARG A 50 -12.99 -11.64 8.11
N ASN A 51 -12.67 -11.24 6.89
CA ASN A 51 -12.02 -12.08 5.91
C ASN A 51 -10.86 -11.35 5.20
N VAL A 52 -10.10 -12.15 4.45
CA VAL A 52 -9.29 -11.67 3.34
C VAL A 52 -9.92 -12.15 2.03
N LEU A 53 -10.18 -11.21 1.13
CA LEU A 53 -10.66 -11.47 -0.22
C LEU A 53 -9.44 -11.61 -1.14
N ARG A 54 -9.21 -12.83 -1.61
CA ARG A 54 -8.07 -13.19 -2.45
C ARG A 54 -8.52 -13.21 -3.90
N VAL A 55 -7.84 -12.48 -4.78
CA VAL A 55 -8.27 -12.25 -6.16
C VAL A 55 -7.08 -12.35 -7.09
N THR A 56 -7.20 -13.19 -8.13
CA THR A 56 -6.22 -13.27 -9.21
C THR A 56 -6.74 -12.51 -10.42
N VAL A 57 -5.98 -11.51 -10.87
CA VAL A 57 -6.28 -10.68 -12.05
C VAL A 57 -5.30 -11.03 -13.16
N GLU A 58 -5.80 -11.24 -14.37
CA GLU A 58 -4.97 -11.41 -15.58
C GLU A 58 -4.59 -10.04 -16.13
N VAL A 59 -3.34 -9.62 -15.96
CA VAL A 59 -2.83 -8.32 -16.41
C VAL A 59 -2.15 -8.47 -17.79
N PRO A 60 -2.62 -7.75 -18.83
CA PRO A 60 -2.02 -7.82 -20.15
C PRO A 60 -0.51 -7.55 -20.14
N GLY A 61 0.26 -8.47 -20.74
CA GLY A 61 1.72 -8.40 -20.81
C GLY A 61 2.46 -8.76 -19.52
N ALA A 62 1.75 -8.93 -18.41
CA ALA A 62 2.35 -9.16 -17.10
C ALA A 62 1.92 -10.51 -16.46
N GLY A 63 0.81 -11.08 -16.93
CA GLY A 63 0.28 -12.37 -16.47
C GLY A 63 -0.58 -12.23 -15.21
N GLU A 64 -0.64 -13.31 -14.41
CA GLU A 64 -1.49 -13.36 -13.22
C GLU A 64 -0.91 -12.58 -12.03
N VAL A 65 -1.71 -11.66 -11.47
CA VAL A 65 -1.42 -10.90 -10.26
C VAL A 65 -2.39 -11.26 -9.14
N ASN A 66 -1.86 -11.63 -7.98
CA ASN A 66 -2.68 -11.93 -6.81
C ASN A 66 -2.78 -10.73 -5.87
N PHE A 67 -4.01 -10.36 -5.54
CA PHE A 67 -4.36 -9.33 -4.57
C PHE A 67 -5.09 -9.96 -3.38
N HIS A 68 -4.67 -9.61 -2.17
CA HIS A 68 -5.31 -9.97 -0.92
C HIS A 68 -5.88 -8.68 -0.30
N CYS A 69 -7.19 -8.47 -0.40
CA CYS A 69 -7.88 -7.32 0.16
C CYS A 69 -8.42 -7.66 1.56
N THR A 70 -8.14 -6.85 2.57
CA THR A 70 -8.62 -7.09 3.94
C THR A 70 -8.89 -5.81 4.72
N HIS A 71 -9.64 -5.95 5.81
CA HIS A 71 -9.88 -4.91 6.80
C HIS A 71 -9.83 -5.58 8.18
N LEU A 72 -8.77 -5.27 8.95
CA LEU A 72 -8.48 -5.95 10.22
C LEU A 72 -9.23 -5.32 11.40
N ASP A 73 -9.07 -5.90 12.58
CA ASP A 73 -9.63 -5.32 13.81
C ASP A 73 -9.15 -3.88 14.05
N HIS A 74 -10.05 -3.01 14.46
CA HIS A 74 -9.77 -1.58 14.63
C HIS A 74 -9.55 -1.18 16.10
N LEU A 75 -9.72 -2.12 17.05
CA LEU A 75 -9.62 -1.90 18.49
C LEU A 75 -8.54 -2.77 19.14
N ASP A 76 -8.50 -4.06 18.84
CA ASP A 76 -7.67 -5.05 19.52
C ASP A 76 -6.53 -5.55 18.62
N GLU A 77 -5.31 -5.27 19.02
CA GLU A 77 -4.13 -5.73 18.28
C GLU A 77 -3.88 -7.25 18.38
N SER A 78 -4.24 -7.89 19.50
CA SER A 78 -4.12 -9.34 19.63
C SER A 78 -5.03 -10.05 18.63
N LEU A 79 -6.22 -9.50 18.38
CA LEU A 79 -7.09 -9.98 17.31
C LEU A 79 -6.47 -9.74 15.93
N ARG A 80 -5.94 -8.54 15.66
CA ARG A 80 -5.20 -8.26 14.41
C ARG A 80 -4.07 -9.25 14.19
N MET A 81 -3.31 -9.59 15.23
CA MET A 81 -2.25 -10.59 15.14
C MET A 81 -2.77 -11.98 14.78
N LYS A 82 -3.89 -12.44 15.38
CA LYS A 82 -4.53 -13.70 14.98
C LYS A 82 -4.98 -13.66 13.51
N GLN A 83 -5.56 -12.54 13.09
CA GLN A 83 -6.04 -12.32 11.72
C GLN A 83 -4.89 -12.35 10.70
N VAL A 84 -3.81 -11.60 10.95
CA VAL A 84 -2.59 -11.63 10.11
C VAL A 84 -2.01 -13.03 10.05
N ASN A 85 -1.90 -13.74 11.18
CA ASN A 85 -1.45 -15.12 11.17
C ASN A 85 -2.35 -16.06 10.35
N SER A 86 -3.66 -15.82 10.28
CA SER A 86 -4.55 -16.57 9.39
C SER A 86 -4.29 -16.25 7.91
N ILE A 87 -4.10 -14.98 7.56
CA ILE A 87 -3.73 -14.54 6.20
C ILE A 87 -2.43 -15.23 5.76
N LEU A 88 -1.38 -15.14 6.58
CA LEU A 88 -0.07 -15.70 6.23
C LEU A 88 -0.08 -17.23 6.10
N ARG A 89 -0.85 -17.94 6.93
CA ARG A 89 -0.96 -19.42 6.85
C ARG A 89 -1.76 -19.89 5.65
N SER A 90 -2.72 -19.09 5.18
CA SER A 90 -3.61 -19.44 4.06
C SER A 90 -3.14 -18.91 2.71
N ALA A 91 -2.09 -18.07 2.69
CA ALA A 91 -1.54 -17.52 1.48
C ALA A 91 -0.93 -18.63 0.61
N ASP A 92 -1.40 -18.76 -0.63
CA ASP A 92 -0.72 -19.52 -1.67
C ASP A 92 0.01 -18.54 -2.61
N GLY A 93 1.33 -18.70 -2.73
CA GLY A 93 2.17 -17.89 -3.62
C GLY A 93 2.29 -16.40 -3.26
N HIS A 94 2.87 -15.67 -4.22
CA HIS A 94 3.13 -14.24 -4.10
C HIS A 94 1.87 -13.42 -4.30
N HIS A 95 1.71 -12.38 -3.51
CA HIS A 95 0.56 -11.49 -3.51
C HIS A 95 0.91 -10.07 -3.06
N ILE A 96 0.01 -9.14 -3.38
CA ILE A 96 -0.09 -7.81 -2.77
C ILE A 96 -1.18 -7.86 -1.69
N LEU A 97 -0.82 -7.61 -0.43
CA LEU A 97 -1.76 -7.44 0.67
C LEU A 97 -2.12 -5.96 0.79
N ALA A 98 -3.41 -5.62 0.68
CA ALA A 98 -3.87 -4.24 0.71
C ALA A 98 -5.13 -4.05 1.58
N GLY A 99 -5.20 -2.91 2.24
CA GLY A 99 -6.38 -2.45 2.98
C GLY A 99 -6.06 -1.87 4.35
N GLY A 100 -7.11 -1.69 5.16
CA GLY A 100 -6.99 -1.11 6.51
C GLY A 100 -6.47 -2.16 7.49
N LEU A 101 -5.18 -2.10 7.81
CA LEU A 101 -4.55 -3.05 8.73
C LEU A 101 -4.78 -2.71 10.20
N ASN A 102 -5.37 -1.55 10.53
CA ASN A 102 -5.66 -1.28 11.93
C ASN A 102 -4.41 -0.92 12.76
N ALA A 103 -3.21 -0.94 12.17
CA ALA A 103 -1.93 -0.91 12.87
C ALA A 103 -1.07 0.30 12.51
N LEU A 104 -0.25 0.75 13.45
CA LEU A 104 0.75 1.78 13.19
C LEU A 104 2.11 1.14 12.95
N ASP A 105 2.91 1.77 12.09
CA ASP A 105 4.32 1.49 11.98
C ASP A 105 5.08 2.51 12.81
N SER A 106 5.77 2.08 13.87
CA SER A 106 6.48 3.00 14.76
C SER A 106 7.60 3.76 14.04
N THR A 107 8.07 3.28 12.89
CA THR A 107 9.09 4.00 12.10
C THR A 107 8.52 5.23 11.39
N ASP A 108 7.20 5.36 11.30
CA ASP A 108 6.54 6.51 10.65
C ASP A 108 6.56 7.78 11.52
N TYR A 109 6.83 7.64 12.83
CA TYR A 109 6.59 8.68 13.83
C TYR A 109 7.82 8.89 14.71
N SER A 110 8.17 10.15 14.94
CA SER A 110 9.06 10.56 16.03
C SER A 110 8.44 10.21 17.40
N ALA A 111 9.27 10.18 18.45
CA ALA A 111 8.81 9.93 19.82
C ALA A 111 7.75 10.94 20.28
N ASP A 112 7.94 12.24 19.98
CA ASP A 112 6.99 13.29 20.32
C ASP A 112 5.67 13.10 19.58
N ARG A 113 5.72 12.82 18.27
CA ARG A 113 4.52 12.57 17.48
C ARG A 113 3.77 11.32 17.96
N TRP A 114 4.49 10.27 18.34
CA TRP A 114 3.90 9.08 18.94
C TRP A 114 3.19 9.40 20.26
N ALA A 115 3.82 10.21 21.13
CA ALA A 115 3.21 10.66 22.38
C ALA A 115 1.92 11.47 22.13
N ASP A 116 1.91 12.35 21.13
CA ASP A 116 0.72 13.11 20.72
C ASP A 116 -0.40 12.17 20.23
N ILE A 117 -0.06 11.16 19.43
CA ILE A 117 -1.01 10.16 18.94
C ILE A 117 -1.61 9.37 20.12
N VAL A 118 -0.79 8.93 21.08
CA VAL A 118 -1.26 8.23 22.29
C VAL A 118 -2.18 9.12 23.12
N LYS A 119 -1.79 10.38 23.35
CA LYS A 119 -2.59 11.35 24.10
C LYS A 119 -3.94 11.56 23.43
N TYR A 120 -3.95 11.83 22.13
CA TYR A 120 -5.18 12.05 21.38
C TYR A 120 -6.09 10.81 21.38
N TYR A 121 -5.54 9.60 21.19
CA TYR A 121 -6.32 8.36 21.25
C TYR A 121 -6.96 8.17 22.63
N THR A 122 -6.23 8.50 23.70
CA THR A 122 -6.73 8.44 25.08
C THR A 122 -7.91 9.41 25.28
N GLU A 123 -7.78 10.66 24.80
CA GLU A 123 -8.82 11.69 24.93
C GLU A 123 -10.13 11.29 24.23
N ILE A 124 -10.05 10.56 23.12
CA ILE A 124 -11.24 10.07 22.38
C ILE A 124 -11.68 8.66 22.78
N GLY A 125 -11.11 8.08 23.85
CA GLY A 125 -11.48 6.77 24.37
C GLY A 125 -11.06 5.58 23.49
N LYS A 126 -10.10 5.77 22.59
CA LYS A 126 -9.53 4.68 21.78
C LYS A 126 -8.45 3.90 22.56
N PRO A 127 -8.29 2.60 22.27
CA PRO A 127 -7.17 1.82 22.79
C PRO A 127 -5.83 2.47 22.43
N THR A 128 -4.83 2.34 23.30
CA THR A 128 -3.48 2.82 23.02
C THR A 128 -3.00 2.25 21.68
N PRO A 129 -2.48 3.09 20.77
CA PRO A 129 -1.96 2.64 19.49
C PRO A 129 -0.76 1.71 19.68
N LYS A 130 -0.59 0.82 18.72
CA LYS A 130 0.38 -0.28 18.79
C LYS A 130 1.01 -0.57 17.43
N ALA A 131 2.18 -1.22 17.45
CA ALA A 131 3.02 -1.42 16.27
C ALA A 131 3.48 -2.87 16.05
N GLU A 132 2.97 -3.81 16.85
CA GLU A 132 3.37 -5.21 16.86
C GLU A 132 3.05 -5.88 15.51
N VAL A 133 1.88 -5.57 14.93
CA VAL A 133 1.47 -6.09 13.61
C VAL A 133 2.44 -5.68 12.49
N MET A 134 2.76 -4.38 12.38
CA MET A 134 3.66 -3.90 11.33
C MET A 134 5.08 -4.39 11.54
N ARG A 135 5.56 -4.44 12.79
CA ARG A 135 6.84 -5.04 13.14
C ARG A 135 6.90 -6.51 12.71
N TYR A 136 5.82 -7.26 12.95
CA TYR A 136 5.73 -8.66 12.56
C TYR A 136 5.76 -8.87 11.04
N LEU A 137 4.99 -8.09 10.28
CA LEU A 137 4.97 -8.17 8.81
C LEU A 137 6.34 -7.80 8.20
N LYS A 138 7.00 -6.76 8.72
CA LYS A 138 8.38 -6.40 8.32
C LYS A 138 9.39 -7.48 8.66
N ALA A 139 9.30 -8.10 9.84
CA ALA A 139 10.15 -9.24 10.22
C ALA A 139 9.94 -10.45 9.29
N LYS A 140 8.75 -10.60 8.71
CA LYS A 140 8.45 -11.58 7.66
C LYS A 140 8.91 -11.13 6.27
N ARG A 141 9.55 -9.97 6.14
CA ARG A 141 10.07 -9.38 4.89
C ARG A 141 8.98 -8.95 3.90
N TYR A 142 7.80 -8.58 4.40
CA TYR A 142 6.86 -7.81 3.57
C TYR A 142 7.49 -6.46 3.24
N VAL A 143 7.37 -6.07 1.98
CA VAL A 143 7.86 -4.78 1.47
C VAL A 143 6.70 -3.80 1.51
N ASP A 144 6.90 -2.64 2.12
CA ASP A 144 5.88 -1.60 2.22
C ASP A 144 5.97 -0.66 1.01
N ALA A 145 4.82 -0.38 0.38
CA ALA A 145 4.76 0.56 -0.73
C ALA A 145 5.21 1.97 -0.33
N LYS A 146 5.13 2.36 0.96
CA LYS A 146 5.59 3.69 1.41
C LYS A 146 7.06 3.96 1.09
N ASP A 147 7.88 2.91 1.01
CA ASP A 147 9.32 3.04 0.74
C ASP A 147 9.61 3.45 -0.72
N PHE A 148 8.56 3.56 -1.55
CA PHE A 148 8.59 3.96 -2.95
C PHE A 148 7.85 5.28 -3.19
N ALA A 149 7.72 6.12 -2.15
CA ALA A 149 7.14 7.45 -2.26
C ALA A 149 7.98 8.37 -3.16
N GLY A 150 7.29 9.20 -3.94
CA GLY A 150 7.91 10.26 -4.75
C GLY A 150 7.93 11.60 -4.03
N GLU A 151 8.26 12.66 -4.78
CA GLU A 151 8.01 14.02 -4.31
C GLU A 151 6.51 14.19 -4.09
N CYS A 152 6.13 14.44 -2.84
CA CYS A 152 4.74 14.46 -2.43
C CYS A 152 4.06 15.71 -2.97
N GLU A 153 3.13 15.56 -3.92
CA GLU A 153 2.14 16.59 -4.19
C GLU A 153 1.28 16.72 -2.92
N ALA A 154 1.55 17.75 -2.13
CA ALA A 154 1.01 17.91 -0.78
C ALA A 154 -0.50 18.20 -0.79
N VAL A 155 -1.31 17.16 -0.98
CA VAL A 155 -2.78 17.22 -0.85
C VAL A 155 -3.22 16.80 0.56
N VAL A 156 -2.47 15.90 1.20
CA VAL A 156 -2.68 15.48 2.60
C VAL A 156 -1.51 15.99 3.44
N VAL A 157 -1.83 16.72 4.51
CA VAL A 157 -0.84 17.34 5.40
C VAL A 157 -0.06 16.26 6.15
N VAL A 158 1.27 16.32 6.07
CA VAL A 158 2.16 15.53 6.92
C VAL A 158 2.35 16.29 8.23
N ALA A 159 1.92 15.70 9.34
CA ALA A 159 2.06 16.31 10.66
C ALA A 159 3.55 16.44 11.05
N LYS A 160 3.90 17.45 11.84
CA LYS A 160 5.26 17.62 12.36
C LYS A 160 5.71 16.34 13.10
N GLY A 161 6.90 15.85 12.78
CA GLY A 161 7.45 14.64 13.38
C GLY A 161 6.89 13.33 12.81
N GLN A 162 6.31 13.38 11.61
CA GLN A 162 5.85 12.24 10.83
C GLN A 162 6.54 12.25 9.45
N ASP A 163 6.92 11.09 8.93
CA ASP A 163 7.67 10.96 7.67
C ASP A 163 6.77 10.60 6.45
N VAL A 164 5.51 10.27 6.72
CA VAL A 164 4.56 9.75 5.73
C VAL A 164 3.20 10.45 5.85
N GLN A 165 2.47 10.55 4.74
CA GLN A 165 1.10 11.05 4.76
C GLN A 165 0.19 10.13 5.58
N GLY A 166 -0.63 10.74 6.44
CA GLY A 166 -1.68 10.00 7.14
C GLY A 166 -2.73 9.49 6.16
N THR A 167 -3.29 8.31 6.42
CA THR A 167 -4.30 7.69 5.55
C THR A 167 -5.71 7.76 6.13
N CYS A 168 -5.86 8.31 7.34
CA CYS A 168 -7.15 8.51 7.98
C CYS A 168 -7.27 9.89 8.63
N LYS A 169 -8.48 10.25 9.09
CA LYS A 169 -8.82 11.54 9.69
C LYS A 169 -7.98 11.92 10.92
N TYR A 170 -7.32 10.96 11.54
CA TYR A 170 -6.45 11.19 12.70
C TYR A 170 -5.01 11.60 12.29
N GLY A 171 -4.74 11.68 10.98
CA GLY A 171 -3.41 11.95 10.46
C GLY A 171 -2.43 10.78 10.64
N THR A 172 -2.90 9.61 11.05
CA THR A 172 -2.09 8.38 11.16
C THR A 172 -2.23 7.52 9.91
N ARG A 173 -1.20 6.73 9.62
CA ARG A 173 -1.19 5.73 8.53
C ARG A 173 -1.64 4.38 9.07
N VAL A 174 -2.81 3.94 8.62
CA VAL A 174 -3.43 2.66 9.01
C VAL A 174 -3.81 1.79 7.81
N ASP A 175 -3.74 2.36 6.61
CA ASP A 175 -4.02 1.71 5.33
C ASP A 175 -2.71 1.45 4.59
N TYR A 176 -2.52 0.21 4.16
CA TYR A 176 -1.23 -0.25 3.62
C TYR A 176 -1.42 -0.97 2.29
N ILE A 177 -0.36 -0.94 1.48
CA ILE A 177 -0.16 -1.82 0.33
C ILE A 177 1.20 -2.48 0.54
N LEU A 178 1.20 -3.79 0.78
CA LEU A 178 2.39 -4.56 1.11
C LEU A 178 2.61 -5.67 0.09
N ALA A 179 3.82 -5.79 -0.45
CA ALA A 179 4.19 -6.93 -1.27
C ALA A 179 4.72 -8.06 -0.39
N SER A 180 4.21 -9.28 -0.62
CA SER A 180 4.72 -10.49 0.04
C SER A 180 6.21 -10.73 -0.27
N PRO A 181 6.93 -11.50 0.56
CA PRO A 181 8.35 -11.76 0.35
C PRO A 181 8.64 -12.46 -0.99
N SER A 182 9.79 -12.12 -1.59
CA SER A 182 10.28 -12.68 -2.86
C SER A 182 9.28 -12.57 -4.02
N CYS A 183 8.35 -11.63 -3.94
CA CYS A 183 7.30 -11.42 -4.91
C CYS A 183 7.87 -10.84 -6.22
N PRO A 184 7.39 -11.28 -7.41
CA PRO A 184 7.80 -10.70 -8.69
C PRO A 184 7.20 -9.31 -8.94
N TYR A 185 6.26 -8.86 -8.10
CA TYR A 185 5.64 -7.55 -8.17
C TYR A 185 6.54 -6.52 -7.47
N ASN A 186 7.05 -5.55 -8.22
CA ASN A 186 7.86 -4.46 -7.69
C ASN A 186 7.05 -3.16 -7.71
N PHE A 187 7.10 -2.42 -6.60
CA PHE A 187 6.57 -1.06 -6.58
C PHE A 187 7.46 -0.14 -7.42
N VAL A 188 6.84 0.73 -8.22
CA VAL A 188 7.57 1.70 -9.03
C VAL A 188 8.09 2.82 -8.12
N PRO A 189 9.41 3.10 -8.10
CA PRO A 189 9.96 4.21 -7.33
C PRO A 189 9.27 5.53 -7.69
N GLY A 190 8.87 6.29 -6.68
CA GLY A 190 8.22 7.57 -6.85
C GLY A 190 6.70 7.51 -7.04
N SER A 191 6.09 6.32 -7.07
CA SER A 191 4.67 6.16 -7.42
C SER A 191 3.72 6.08 -6.21
N TYR A 192 4.25 5.82 -5.02
CA TYR A 192 3.42 5.80 -3.81
C TYR A 192 2.92 7.20 -3.49
N SER A 193 1.62 7.31 -3.24
CA SER A 193 0.94 8.57 -2.89
C SER A 193 -0.32 8.32 -2.08
N VAL A 194 -0.72 9.32 -1.28
CA VAL A 194 -2.02 9.35 -0.61
C VAL A 194 -2.89 10.42 -1.25
N VAL A 195 -4.00 10.00 -1.83
CA VAL A 195 -4.97 10.87 -2.50
C VAL A 195 -6.11 11.17 -1.53
N SER A 196 -6.29 12.46 -1.22
CA SER A 196 -7.35 12.91 -0.32
C SER A 196 -8.73 12.47 -0.82
N SER A 197 -9.54 11.96 0.11
CA SER A 197 -10.96 11.64 -0.12
C SER A 197 -11.82 12.88 -0.29
N LYS A 198 -11.28 14.08 -0.05
CA LYS A 198 -12.00 15.36 -0.10
C LYS A 198 -13.28 15.36 0.76
N GLY A 199 -13.25 14.64 1.88
CA GLY A 199 -14.35 14.54 2.83
C GLY A 199 -15.38 13.44 2.56
N THR A 200 -15.23 12.65 1.49
CA THR A 200 -16.16 11.54 1.17
C THR A 200 -15.98 10.32 2.08
N SER A 201 -14.84 10.23 2.77
CA SER A 201 -14.51 9.19 3.72
C SER A 201 -13.58 9.76 4.79
N ASP A 202 -13.61 9.20 6.00
CA ASP A 202 -12.62 9.47 7.03
C ASP A 202 -11.27 8.75 6.78
N HIS A 203 -11.15 8.02 5.69
CA HIS A 203 -9.91 7.52 5.13
C HIS A 203 -9.57 8.19 3.80
N HIS A 204 -8.32 8.08 3.38
CA HIS A 204 -7.78 8.56 2.11
C HIS A 204 -7.37 7.37 1.23
N ILE A 205 -7.30 7.58 -0.08
CA ILE A 205 -6.92 6.54 -1.03
C ILE A 205 -5.40 6.38 -1.00
N VAL A 206 -4.92 5.17 -0.74
CA VAL A 206 -3.50 4.81 -0.89
C VAL A 206 -3.30 4.26 -2.30
N LYS A 207 -2.35 4.85 -3.05
CA LYS A 207 -2.04 4.47 -4.43
C LYS A 207 -0.55 4.15 -4.54
N VAL A 208 -0.23 3.12 -5.34
CA VAL A 208 1.12 2.84 -5.83
C VAL A 208 1.03 2.20 -7.21
N ASP A 209 2.01 2.45 -8.06
CA ASP A 209 2.12 1.77 -9.35
C ASP A 209 2.99 0.51 -9.19
N ILE A 210 2.63 -0.55 -9.90
CA ILE A 210 3.27 -1.87 -9.77
C ILE A 210 3.81 -2.29 -11.14
N THR A 211 5.02 -2.82 -11.15
CA THR A 211 5.62 -3.53 -12.29
C THR A 211 5.79 -4.99 -11.95
N ILE A 212 5.74 -5.86 -12.95
CA ILE A 212 6.03 -7.28 -12.76
C ILE A 212 7.39 -7.54 -13.38
N GLY A 213 8.33 -8.04 -12.57
CA GLY A 213 9.61 -8.49 -13.08
C GLY A 213 9.38 -9.60 -14.10
N GLY A 214 9.82 -9.38 -15.34
CA GLY A 214 9.78 -10.42 -16.36
C GLY A 214 10.52 -11.66 -15.87
N ALA A 215 10.03 -12.85 -16.22
CA ALA A 215 10.78 -14.09 -16.03
C ALA A 215 12.14 -13.95 -16.75
N GLY A 216 13.20 -13.71 -15.97
CA GLY A 216 14.59 -13.75 -16.39
C GLY A 216 15.02 -12.76 -17.47
N THR A 217 15.47 -11.57 -17.06
CA THR A 217 16.71 -11.00 -17.61
C THR A 217 17.46 -10.31 -16.48
N ALA A 218 18.70 -10.72 -16.24
CA ALA A 218 19.61 -10.05 -15.32
C ALA A 218 19.74 -8.56 -15.72
N PRO A 219 19.91 -7.63 -14.76
CA PRO A 219 20.12 -6.23 -15.11
C PRO A 219 21.45 -6.12 -15.86
N GLN A 220 21.39 -5.88 -17.17
CA GLN A 220 22.54 -5.35 -17.89
C GLN A 220 22.81 -3.96 -17.30
N SER A 221 23.87 -3.87 -16.50
CA SER A 221 24.42 -2.60 -16.05
C SER A 221 24.78 -1.78 -17.29
N ARG A 222 23.94 -0.79 -17.60
CA ARG A 222 24.25 0.21 -18.60
C ARG A 222 25.30 1.12 -17.97
N ILE A 223 26.56 0.72 -18.05
CA ILE A 223 27.70 1.57 -17.69
C ILE A 223 27.61 2.79 -18.62
N GLN A 224 27.11 3.91 -18.09
CA GLN A 224 27.24 5.20 -18.76
C GLN A 224 28.74 5.52 -18.85
N ARG A 225 29.33 5.36 -20.04
CA ARG A 225 30.64 5.95 -20.34
C ARG A 225 30.49 7.46 -20.23
N VAL A 226 31.02 8.02 -19.15
CA VAL A 226 31.25 9.46 -19.02
C VAL A 226 32.25 9.85 -20.10
N VAL A 227 31.79 10.54 -21.14
CA VAL A 227 32.66 11.19 -22.13
C VAL A 227 33.07 12.54 -21.54
N ARG A 228 34.34 12.65 -21.19
CA ARG A 228 34.97 13.90 -20.73
C ARG A 228 35.11 14.81 -21.95
N MET A 229 34.35 15.90 -22.02
CA MET A 229 34.55 16.95 -23.03
C MET A 229 35.84 17.71 -22.71
N SER A 230 36.80 17.74 -23.63
CA SER A 230 37.98 18.60 -23.55
C SER A 230 37.61 20.02 -23.97
N ASN A 231 38.04 20.99 -23.15
CA ASN A 231 37.85 22.41 -23.37
C ASN A 231 38.49 22.89 -24.69
N GLY A 232 37.77 23.82 -25.34
CA GLY A 232 38.01 24.32 -26.68
C GLY A 232 39.33 25.04 -26.91
N SER A 233 39.77 24.95 -28.16
CA SER A 233 40.83 25.75 -28.78
C SER A 233 40.25 27.11 -29.18
N THR A 234 40.74 28.17 -28.53
CA THR A 234 40.52 29.57 -28.93
C THR A 234 41.46 29.92 -30.09
N LYS A 235 40.91 30.13 -31.29
CA LYS A 235 41.64 30.80 -32.38
C LYS A 235 41.52 32.31 -32.20
N GLY A 236 42.57 32.92 -31.64
CA GLY A 236 42.79 34.36 -31.67
C GLY A 236 43.39 34.78 -33.01
N ILE A 237 42.73 35.74 -33.66
CA ILE A 237 43.11 36.35 -34.93
C ILE A 237 44.09 37.50 -34.64
N TRP A 238 45.29 37.46 -35.22
CA TRP A 238 46.15 38.63 -35.42
C TRP A 238 46.94 38.49 -36.72
N ALA A 239 46.71 39.40 -37.66
CA ALA A 239 47.69 39.81 -38.66
C ALA A 239 47.44 41.28 -38.99
N ALA A 240 48.50 42.07 -38.86
CA ALA A 240 48.54 43.50 -39.10
C ALA A 240 48.49 43.86 -40.59
N ARG A 241 47.83 44.96 -40.90
CA ARG A 241 48.37 46.10 -41.64
C ARG A 241 47.63 47.37 -41.24
#